data_AF-A0A660SNX9-F1
#
_entry.id   AF-A0A660SNX9-F1
#
_cell.length_a   1.000
_cell.length_b   1.000
_cell.length_c   1.000
_cell.angle_alpha   90.00
_cell.angle_beta   90.00
_cell.angle_gamma   90.00
#
_symmetry.space_group_name_H-M   'P 1'
#
loop_
_entity.id
_entity.type
_entity.pdbx_description
1 polymer ?
#
loop_
_entity_poly.entity_id
_entity_poly.type
_entity_poly.pdbx_seq_one_letter_code
_entity_poly.pdbx_strand_id
1 'polypeptide(L)'
;MKNEEMISGIETKDLEILRYYTEKAFGKIFEGREKAKQRLIYDFLNYIKTNNRDSFLNQLLKILNTRIDDEDVKSLTRLINTFNVKYNTMENFSKIAYTIIMGIMA
;
A
#
# COMPACT_ATOMS: atom_id res chain seq x y z
N MET A 1 22.56 -17.03 11.63
CA MET A 1 21.69 -15.87 11.37
C MET A 1 21.44 -15.84 9.87
N LYS A 2 20.18 -15.90 9.42
CA LYS A 2 19.88 -15.63 8.00
C LYS A 2 20.06 -14.12 7.82
N ASN A 3 20.92 -13.70 6.89
CA ASN A 3 20.99 -12.29 6.51
C ASN A 3 19.62 -11.92 5.94
N GLU A 4 18.91 -11.02 6.61
CA GLU A 4 17.67 -10.46 6.08
C GLU A 4 18.04 -9.58 4.89
N GLU A 5 17.46 -9.89 3.73
CA GLU A 5 17.64 -9.08 2.53
C GLU A 5 16.92 -7.74 2.73
N MET A 6 17.64 -6.65 2.52
CA MET A 6 17.15 -5.29 2.73
C MET A 6 17.07 -4.58 1.39
N ILE A 7 15.91 -4.04 1.05
CA ILE A 7 15.73 -3.13 -0.06
C ILE A 7 15.72 -1.72 0.52
N SER A 8 16.89 -1.10 0.50
CA SER A 8 17.09 0.28 0.96
C SER A 8 16.57 0.58 2.36
N GLY A 9 16.91 -0.28 3.32
CA GLY A 9 16.52 -0.09 4.71
C GLY A 9 15.13 -0.63 5.08
N ILE A 10 14.42 -1.25 4.14
CA ILE A 10 13.19 -2.02 4.41
C ILE A 10 13.51 -3.51 4.21
N GLU A 11 13.09 -4.36 5.14
CA GLU A 11 13.18 -5.81 4.99
C GLU A 11 12.35 -6.27 3.78
N THR A 12 12.93 -7.06 2.87
CA THR A 12 12.22 -7.56 1.68
C THR A 12 10.92 -8.27 2.06
N LYS A 13 10.96 -9.07 3.13
CA LYS A 13 9.80 -9.78 3.66
C LYS A 13 8.66 -8.84 4.06
N ASP A 14 8.97 -7.67 4.61
CA ASP A 14 7.96 -6.69 4.97
C ASP A 14 7.24 -6.19 3.71
N LEU A 15 7.98 -5.90 2.63
CA LEU A 15 7.40 -5.48 1.35
C LEU A 15 6.54 -6.58 0.71
N GLU A 16 6.97 -7.84 0.80
CA GLU A 16 6.18 -9.00 0.33
C GLU A 16 4.85 -9.10 1.09
N ILE A 17 4.89 -8.97 2.42
CA ILE A 17 3.70 -9.00 3.28
C ILE A 17 2.77 -7.82 2.94
N LEU A 18 3.33 -6.62 2.73
CA LEU A 18 2.56 -5.44 2.33
C LEU A 18 1.84 -5.66 1.00
N ARG A 19 2.56 -6.17 0.00
CA ARG A 19 1.97 -6.47 -1.30
C ARG A 19 0.83 -7.49 -1.17
N TYR A 20 1.06 -8.58 -0.43
CA TYR A 20 0.08 -9.65 -0.24
C TYR A 20 -1.23 -9.14 0.38
N TYR A 21 -1.15 -8.40 1.49
CA TYR A 21 -2.37 -7.87 2.13
C TYR A 21 -3.03 -6.77 1.30
N THR A 22 -2.24 -6.03 0.50
CA THR A 22 -2.79 -5.08 -0.46
C THR A 22 -3.62 -5.79 -1.52
N GLU A 23 -3.11 -6.85 -2.13
CA GLU A 23 -3.84 -7.66 -3.10
C GLU A 23 -5.15 -8.22 -2.53
N LYS A 24 -5.10 -8.81 -1.33
CA LYS A 24 -6.30 -9.36 -0.67
C LYS A 24 -7.38 -8.31 -0.41
N ALA A 25 -7.00 -7.18 0.18
CA ALA A 25 -7.95 -6.11 0.48
C ALA A 25 -8.52 -5.49 -0.81
N PHE A 26 -7.66 -5.15 -1.77
CA PHE A 26 -8.06 -4.43 -2.97
C PHE A 26 -8.77 -5.30 -4.00
N GLY A 27 -8.45 -6.60 -4.08
CA GLY A 27 -9.19 -7.57 -4.90
C GLY A 27 -10.68 -7.62 -4.51
N LYS A 28 -10.98 -7.59 -3.21
CA LYS A 28 -12.35 -7.49 -2.70
C LYS A 28 -12.97 -6.12 -2.94
N ILE A 29 -12.25 -5.03 -2.66
CA ILE A 29 -12.76 -3.65 -2.80
C ILE A 29 -13.16 -3.36 -4.26
N PHE A 30 -12.35 -3.84 -5.21
CA PHE A 30 -12.51 -3.55 -6.63
C PHE A 30 -13.10 -4.69 -7.46
N GLU A 31 -13.64 -5.74 -6.85
CA GLU A 31 -14.35 -6.81 -7.56
C GLU A 31 -15.45 -6.23 -8.47
N GLY A 32 -15.33 -6.46 -9.78
CA GLY A 32 -16.23 -5.90 -10.80
C GLY A 32 -16.09 -4.39 -11.06
N ARG A 33 -15.04 -3.73 -10.54
CA ARG A 33 -14.85 -2.26 -10.58
C ARG A 33 -13.52 -1.84 -11.21
N GLU A 34 -13.10 -2.52 -12.28
CA GLU A 34 -11.79 -2.31 -12.94
C GLU A 34 -11.50 -0.87 -13.36
N LYS A 35 -12.48 -0.13 -13.89
CA LYS A 35 -12.31 1.29 -14.25
C LYS A 35 -12.04 2.20 -13.05
N ALA A 36 -12.56 1.85 -11.87
CA ALA A 36 -12.27 2.59 -10.65
C ALA A 36 -10.87 2.23 -10.12
N LYS A 37 -10.48 0.95 -10.21
CA LYS A 37 -9.15 0.45 -9.86
C LYS A 37 -8.04 1.16 -10.66
N GLN A 38 -8.22 1.25 -11.98
CA GLN A 38 -7.26 1.94 -12.86
C GLN A 38 -7.12 3.42 -12.52
N ARG A 39 -8.24 4.13 -12.29
CA ARG A 39 -8.21 5.56 -11.89
C ARG A 39 -7.44 5.77 -10.59
N LEU A 40 -7.66 4.91 -9.59
CA LEU A 40 -6.91 4.97 -8.35
C LEU A 40 -5.40 4.80 -8.56
N ILE A 41 -5.00 3.83 -9.38
CA ILE A 41 -3.58 3.60 -9.69
C ILE A 41 -2.96 4.85 -10.32
N TYR A 42 -3.66 5.51 -11.25
CA TYR A 42 -3.19 6.77 -11.84
C TYR A 42 -3.05 7.88 -10.80
N ASP A 43 -4.02 8.05 -9.90
CA ASP A 43 -3.94 9.04 -8.82
C ASP A 43 -2.72 8.78 -7.93
N PHE A 44 -2.50 7.53 -7.54
CA PHE A 44 -1.36 7.12 -6.71
C PHE A 44 -0.01 7.35 -7.40
N LEU A 45 0.12 7.00 -8.68
CA LEU A 45 1.32 7.30 -9.45
C LEU A 45 1.58 8.82 -9.53
N ASN A 46 0.53 9.62 -9.66
CA ASN A 46 0.64 11.07 -9.67
C ASN A 46 1.09 11.63 -8.31
N TYR A 47 0.60 11.10 -7.19
CA TYR A 47 1.07 11.50 -5.87
C TYR A 47 2.52 11.13 -5.62
N ILE A 48 2.98 9.96 -6.08
CA ILE A 48 4.39 9.60 -6.01
C ILE A 48 5.22 10.60 -6.83
N LYS A 49 4.83 10.88 -8.08
CA LYS A 49 5.52 11.83 -8.97
C LYS A 49 5.63 13.23 -8.38
N THR A 50 4.62 13.68 -7.65
CA THR A 50 4.57 15.01 -7.02
C THR A 50 5.07 15.00 -5.58
N ASN A 51 5.57 13.87 -5.09
CA ASN A 51 5.98 13.67 -3.70
C ASN A 51 4.90 14.06 -2.67
N ASN A 52 3.63 13.85 -3.02
CA ASN A 52 2.48 14.22 -2.21
C ASN A 52 2.03 13.02 -1.35
N ARG A 53 2.81 12.73 -0.32
CA ARG A 53 2.57 11.62 0.60
C ARG A 53 1.24 11.72 1.33
N ASP A 54 0.86 12.93 1.76
CA ASP A 54 -0.36 13.13 2.53
C ASP A 54 -1.61 12.83 1.69
N SER A 55 -1.65 13.29 0.43
CA SER A 55 -2.74 12.93 -0.48
C SER A 55 -2.78 11.43 -0.77
N PHE A 56 -1.62 10.79 -0.94
CA PHE A 56 -1.55 9.34 -1.12
C PHE A 56 -2.16 8.59 0.08
N LEU A 57 -1.69 8.88 1.30
CA LEU A 57 -2.17 8.22 2.52
C LEU A 57 -3.65 8.51 2.77
N ASN A 58 -4.08 9.76 2.60
CA ASN A 58 -5.48 10.13 2.77
C ASN A 58 -6.41 9.39 1.79
N GLN A 59 -6.03 9.27 0.51
CA GLN A 59 -6.84 8.54 -0.45
C GLN A 59 -6.83 7.02 -0.19
N LEU A 60 -5.68 6.47 0.21
CA LEU A 60 -5.56 5.06 0.63
C LEU A 60 -6.50 4.75 1.81
N LEU A 61 -6.42 5.53 2.89
CA LEU A 61 -7.24 5.32 4.08
C LEU A 61 -8.73 5.52 3.81
N LYS A 62 -9.11 6.50 2.97
CA LYS A 62 -10.51 6.69 2.54
C LYS A 62 -11.08 5.45 1.86
N ILE A 63 -10.28 4.78 1.03
CA ILE A 63 -10.72 3.58 0.31
C ILE A 63 -10.83 2.39 1.25
N LEU A 64 -9.84 2.18 2.12
CA LEU A 64 -9.89 1.12 3.13
C LEU A 64 -11.11 1.27 4.05
N ASN A 65 -11.44 2.50 4.45
CA ASN A 65 -12.63 2.78 5.26
C ASN A 65 -13.96 2.36 4.61
N THR A 66 -14.02 2.17 3.28
CA THR A 66 -15.25 1.69 2.62
C THR A 66 -15.62 0.24 2.98
N ARG A 67 -14.67 -0.51 3.53
CA ARG A 67 -14.83 -1.91 3.97
C ARG A 67 -14.16 -2.13 5.33
N ILE A 68 -14.35 -1.19 6.25
CA ILE A 68 -13.66 -1.18 7.56
C ILE A 68 -13.88 -2.46 8.39
N ASP A 69 -14.98 -3.17 8.16
CA ASP A 69 -15.31 -4.41 8.88
C ASP A 69 -14.63 -5.66 8.29
N ASP A 70 -14.07 -5.58 7.07
CA ASP A 70 -13.38 -6.69 6.42
C ASP A 70 -12.00 -6.96 7.08
N GLU A 71 -11.72 -8.22 7.40
CA GLU A 71 -10.50 -8.61 8.12
C GLU A 71 -9.21 -8.41 7.31
N ASP A 72 -9.25 -8.53 5.97
CA ASP A 72 -8.08 -8.26 5.13
C ASP A 72 -7.78 -6.75 5.10
N VAL A 73 -8.83 -5.93 5.07
CA VAL A 73 -8.73 -4.46 5.14
C VAL A 73 -8.19 -4.01 6.50
N LYS A 74 -8.66 -4.60 7.60
CA LYS A 74 -8.12 -4.34 8.95
C LYS A 74 -6.64 -4.73 9.04
N SER A 75 -6.28 -5.90 8.49
CA SER A 75 -4.91 -6.39 8.48
C SER A 75 -3.97 -5.46 7.71
N LEU A 76 -4.39 -5.03 6.52
CA LEU A 76 -3.64 -4.05 5.73
C LEU A 76 -3.53 -2.70 6.45
N THR A 77 -4.61 -2.22 7.08
CA THR A 77 -4.59 -0.93 7.81
C THR A 77 -3.60 -0.96 8.97
N ARG A 78 -3.57 -2.05 9.75
CA ARG A 78 -2.57 -2.25 10.82
C ARG A 78 -1.15 -2.26 10.25
N LEU A 79 -0.95 -2.93 9.13
CA LEU A 79 0.36 -3.02 8.47
C LEU A 79 0.83 -1.65 7.97
N ILE A 80 -0.04 -0.87 7.34
CA ILE A 80 0.27 0.52 6.91
C ILE A 80 0.69 1.36 8.12
N ASN A 81 0.01 1.23 9.26
CA ASN A 81 0.40 1.92 10.48
C ASN A 81 1.80 1.50 10.96
N THR A 82 2.10 0.20 10.97
CA THR A 82 3.44 -0.31 11.30
C THR A 82 4.50 0.26 10.38
N PHE A 83 4.25 0.29 9.07
CA PHE A 83 5.17 0.87 8.08
C PHE A 83 5.37 2.38 8.28
N ASN A 84 4.29 3.10 8.61
CA ASN A 84 4.34 4.53 8.87
C ASN A 84 5.12 4.88 10.14
N VAL A 85 5.31 3.93 11.06
CA VAL A 85 6.15 4.08 12.25
C VAL A 85 7.59 3.59 11.98
N LYS A 86 7.75 2.39 11.41
CA LYS A 86 9.05 1.71 11.22
C LYS A 86 9.89 2.31 10.09
N TYR A 87 9.25 2.81 9.03
CA TYR A 87 9.91 3.17 7.78
C TYR A 87 9.60 4.60 7.32
N ASN A 88 9.35 5.52 8.26
CA ASN A 88 8.87 6.88 8.00
C ASN A 88 9.92 7.82 7.38
N THR A 89 10.40 7.54 6.18
CA THR A 89 11.31 8.42 5.45
C THR A 89 10.77 8.74 4.06
N MET A 90 11.21 9.86 3.49
CA MET A 90 10.80 10.26 2.14
C MET A 90 11.31 9.26 1.08
N GLU A 91 12.49 8.67 1.29
CA GLU A 91 13.03 7.62 0.41
C GLU A 91 12.17 6.34 0.44
N ASN A 92 11.70 5.95 1.63
CA ASN A 92 10.88 4.77 1.79
C ASN A 92 9.45 4.96 1.28
N PHE A 93 8.92 6.19 1.32
CA PHE A 93 7.56 6.49 0.84
C PHE A 93 7.33 5.95 -0.57
N SER A 94 8.18 6.30 -1.55
CA SER A 94 8.00 5.86 -2.94
C SER A 94 8.00 4.33 -3.06
N LYS A 95 8.88 3.64 -2.33
CA LYS A 95 9.01 2.18 -2.37
C LYS A 95 7.75 1.50 -1.80
N ILE A 96 7.31 1.95 -0.63
CA ILE A 96 6.07 1.48 0.00
C ILE A 96 4.87 1.74 -0.91
N ALA A 97 4.78 2.94 -1.48
CA ALA A 97 3.69 3.33 -2.37
C ALA A 97 3.66 2.48 -3.66
N TYR A 98 4.82 2.22 -4.28
CA TYR A 98 4.91 1.30 -5.42
C TYR A 98 4.54 -0.13 -5.06
N THR A 99 4.95 -0.63 -3.90
CA THR A 99 4.55 -1.96 -3.42
C THR A 99 3.04 -2.08 -3.25
N ILE A 100 2.39 -1.03 -2.71
CA ILE A 100 0.93 -0.96 -2.63
C ILE A 100 0.32 -0.98 -4.03
N ILE A 101 0.79 -0.14 -4.96
CA ILE A 101 0.29 -0.13 -6.35
C ILE A 101 0.42 -1.52 -7.00
N MET A 102 1.55 -2.19 -6.84
CA MET A 102 1.75 -3.55 -7.36
C MET A 102 0.78 -4.56 -6.76
N GLY A 103 0.43 -4.43 -5.48
CA GLY A 103 -0.61 -5.25 -4.86
C GLY A 103 -2.02 -4.95 -5.41
N ILE A 104 -2.33 -3.69 -5.73
CA ILE A 104 -3.62 -3.31 -6.34
C ILE A 104 -3.74 -3.83 -7.78
N MET A 105 -2.62 -3.95 -8.49
CA MET A 105 -2.56 -4.41 -9.87
C MET A 105 -2.62 -5.94 -10.03
N ALA A 106 -2.28 -6.70 -8.98
CA ALA A 106 -2.33 -8.15 -8.97
C ALA A 106 -3.77 -8.68 -9.05
#